data_AF-A0A8E2R1E4-F1
#
_entry.id   AF-A0A8E2R1E4-F1
#
_cell.length_a   1.000
_cell.length_b   1.000
_cell.length_c   1.000
_cell.angle_alpha   90.00
_cell.angle_beta   90.00
_cell.angle_gamma   90.00
#
_symmetry.space_group_name_H-M   'P 1'
#
loop_
_entity.id
_entity.type
_entity.pdbx_description
1 polymer ?
#
loop_
_entity_poly.entity_id
_entity_poly.type
_entity_poly.pdbx_seq_one_letter_code
_entity_poly.pdbx_strand_id
1 'polypeptide(L)'
;MTTAAASRRESARGNGTTGGQFGFQDHTPPAAEPSAAWPGTNRNVRDHDFVPASAAEWPGLYGTEGQGSGLGGKQFVAHYSGPGYDYWVCEYDPETRQVFGYARITGHGDGEYGYADLNELESTKIDVFNPASTGPSNWTVKTAAINRDTDFEGLPAEQRYAHQHLDKYRGQVLDQLDREDRDVVNGKVAELRAAETRYKATVGGPRGHRVSTVVELNETRRQLSALAAQYGLGFDPAGEGAFTVAAVPTED
;
A
#
# COMPACT_ATOMS: atom_id res chain seq x y z
N MET A 1 64.25 9.83 -26.55
CA MET A 1 64.06 9.90 -25.09
C MET A 1 62.66 10.40 -24.81
N THR A 2 61.72 9.48 -24.57
CA THR A 2 60.42 9.70 -23.91
C THR A 2 60.01 8.34 -23.34
N THR A 3 59.64 8.29 -22.06
CA THR A 3 59.70 7.10 -21.20
C THR A 3 58.43 6.23 -21.21
N ALA A 4 58.64 4.91 -21.16
CA ALA A 4 57.67 3.83 -21.23
C ALA A 4 56.82 3.64 -19.95
N ALA A 5 56.23 4.70 -19.41
CA ALA A 5 55.50 4.67 -18.13
C ALA A 5 53.99 4.98 -18.22
N ALA A 6 53.40 5.16 -19.41
CA ALA A 6 51.99 5.56 -19.54
C ALA A 6 51.01 4.47 -20.05
N SER A 7 51.47 3.34 -20.57
CA SER A 7 50.57 2.31 -21.15
C SER A 7 50.33 1.08 -20.28
N ARG A 8 50.40 1.20 -18.95
CA ARG A 8 50.20 0.05 -18.03
C ARG A 8 49.14 0.30 -16.96
N ARG A 9 47.99 0.85 -17.36
CA ARG A 9 46.78 1.00 -16.52
C ARG A 9 45.49 0.51 -17.20
N GLU A 10 45.57 -0.45 -18.11
CA GLU A 10 44.39 -0.93 -18.85
C GLU A 10 44.25 -2.46 -18.86
N SER A 11 44.83 -3.16 -17.89
CA SER A 11 44.84 -4.64 -17.90
C SER A 11 44.92 -5.23 -16.50
N ALA A 12 44.02 -4.86 -15.58
CA ALA A 12 43.81 -5.60 -14.33
C ALA A 12 42.53 -5.16 -13.59
N ARG A 13 41.35 -5.50 -14.12
CA ARG A 13 40.16 -5.85 -13.31
C ARG A 13 39.29 -6.83 -14.11
N GLY A 14 39.81 -8.04 -14.25
CA GLY A 14 39.01 -9.20 -14.60
C GLY A 14 38.55 -9.94 -13.34
N ASN A 15 37.37 -10.54 -13.47
CA ASN A 15 36.83 -11.67 -12.72
C ASN A 15 36.43 -11.49 -11.25
N GLY A 16 35.12 -11.48 -11.04
CA GLY A 16 34.51 -11.94 -9.80
C GLY A 16 33.16 -11.31 -9.49
N THR A 17 32.11 -11.74 -10.19
CA THR A 17 30.78 -12.12 -9.64
C THR A 17 29.75 -12.08 -10.76
N THR A 18 28.98 -13.15 -10.85
CA THR A 18 27.76 -13.29 -11.65
C THR A 18 26.68 -12.36 -11.08
N GLY A 19 26.86 -11.05 -11.22
CA GLY A 19 25.81 -10.07 -11.02
C GLY A 19 25.01 -10.00 -12.31
N GLY A 20 23.74 -10.42 -12.26
CA GLY A 20 22.83 -10.33 -13.39
C GLY A 20 22.91 -8.93 -14.00
N GLN A 21 23.29 -8.89 -15.26
CA GLN A 21 23.25 -7.71 -16.10
C GLN A 21 21.78 -7.37 -16.32
N PHE A 22 21.16 -6.70 -15.34
CA PHE A 22 19.97 -5.90 -15.58
C PHE A 22 20.42 -4.78 -16.51
N GLY A 23 20.41 -5.06 -17.82
CA GLY A 23 20.54 -4.01 -18.81
C GLY A 23 19.52 -2.95 -18.46
N PHE A 24 19.94 -1.68 -18.47
CA PHE A 24 19.02 -0.56 -18.59
C PHE A 24 18.23 -0.83 -19.87
N GLN A 25 17.07 -1.48 -19.74
CA GLN A 25 16.11 -1.48 -20.82
C GLN A 25 15.72 -0.02 -20.94
N ASP A 26 16.00 0.57 -22.11
CA ASP A 26 15.40 1.84 -22.48
C ASP A 26 13.89 1.61 -22.46
N HIS A 27 13.26 1.89 -21.32
CA HIS A 27 11.82 1.92 -21.16
C HIS A 27 11.33 3.21 -21.81
N THR A 28 11.59 3.33 -23.11
CA THR A 28 10.89 4.31 -23.93
C THR A 28 9.42 3.93 -23.81
N PRO A 29 8.58 4.83 -23.29
CA PRO A 29 7.18 4.52 -23.14
C PRO A 29 6.62 4.34 -24.55
N PRO A 30 5.61 3.48 -24.76
CA PRO A 30 4.80 3.62 -25.94
C PRO A 30 4.28 5.06 -26.00
N ALA A 31 4.29 5.69 -27.18
CA ALA A 31 3.65 6.99 -27.36
C ALA A 31 2.17 6.85 -26.95
N ALA A 32 1.81 7.39 -25.78
CA ALA A 32 0.47 7.31 -25.26
C ALA A 32 -0.38 8.39 -25.93
N GLU A 33 -1.55 8.00 -26.43
CA GLU A 33 -2.52 8.97 -26.93
C GLU A 33 -3.17 9.72 -25.76
N PRO A 34 -3.64 10.97 -25.96
CA PRO A 34 -4.41 11.69 -24.96
C PRO A 34 -5.57 10.84 -24.46
N SER A 35 -5.74 10.80 -23.14
CA SER A 35 -6.70 9.88 -22.55
C SER A 35 -8.13 10.41 -22.60
N ALA A 36 -9.12 9.53 -22.76
CA ALA A 36 -10.55 9.87 -22.70
C ALA A 36 -10.92 10.51 -21.36
N ALA A 37 -12.09 11.16 -21.23
CA ALA A 37 -12.57 11.73 -19.95
C ALA A 37 -12.54 10.71 -18.79
N TRP A 38 -12.38 11.18 -17.54
CA TRP A 38 -12.32 10.28 -16.37
C TRP A 38 -13.59 9.43 -16.32
N PRO A 39 -13.48 8.08 -16.25
CA PRO A 39 -14.67 7.25 -16.26
C PRO A 39 -15.55 7.53 -15.03
N GLY A 40 -14.91 7.82 -13.89
CA GLY A 40 -15.58 8.16 -12.63
C GLY A 40 -16.44 7.01 -12.11
N THR A 41 -16.21 5.80 -12.63
CA THR A 41 -17.07 4.64 -12.45
C THR A 41 -17.13 4.16 -11.01
N ASN A 42 -16.04 4.37 -10.27
CA ASN A 42 -15.89 3.92 -8.89
C ASN A 42 -15.81 5.09 -7.89
N ARG A 43 -16.08 6.34 -8.31
CA ARG A 43 -16.02 7.52 -7.41
C ARG A 43 -16.95 7.39 -6.20
N ASN A 44 -18.18 6.91 -6.42
CA ASN A 44 -19.17 6.72 -5.35
C ASN A 44 -18.78 5.62 -4.35
N VAL A 45 -17.90 4.70 -4.74
CA VAL A 45 -17.43 3.61 -3.87
C VAL A 45 -16.28 4.07 -2.97
N ARG A 46 -15.45 4.99 -3.46
CA ARG A 46 -14.23 5.48 -2.77
C ARG A 46 -14.46 6.71 -1.90
N ASP A 47 -15.51 7.48 -2.17
CA ASP A 47 -15.84 8.73 -1.46
C ASP A 47 -14.78 9.85 -1.56
N HIS A 48 -13.80 9.68 -2.43
CA HIS A 48 -12.82 10.71 -2.77
C HIS A 48 -12.50 10.66 -4.27
N ASP A 49 -11.84 11.70 -4.76
CA ASP A 49 -11.35 11.72 -6.14
C ASP A 49 -10.25 10.68 -6.34
N PHE A 50 -10.28 10.00 -7.49
CA PHE A 50 -9.28 8.99 -7.82
C PHE A 50 -7.91 9.63 -8.10
N VAL A 51 -7.91 10.83 -8.66
CA VAL A 51 -6.73 11.68 -8.78
C VAL A 51 -7.04 12.99 -8.07
N PRO A 52 -6.29 13.35 -7.01
CA PRO A 52 -6.54 14.58 -6.27
C PRO A 52 -6.14 15.81 -7.09
N ALA A 53 -6.64 16.98 -6.69
CA ALA A 53 -6.22 18.25 -7.28
C ALA A 53 -4.70 18.51 -7.09
N SER A 54 -4.11 18.00 -6.00
CA SER A 54 -2.67 18.07 -5.70
C SER A 54 -1.81 17.30 -6.71
N ALA A 55 -2.41 16.44 -7.56
CA ALA A 55 -1.67 15.73 -8.60
C ALA A 55 -1.06 16.65 -9.66
N ALA A 56 -1.52 17.90 -9.76
CA ALA A 56 -0.88 18.92 -10.59
C ALA A 56 0.56 19.24 -10.15
N GLU A 57 0.93 18.91 -8.91
CA GLU A 57 2.28 19.12 -8.35
C GLU A 57 3.15 17.86 -8.44
N TRP A 58 2.61 16.73 -8.90
CA TRP A 58 3.36 15.49 -9.02
C TRP A 58 4.42 15.60 -10.12
N PRO A 59 5.59 14.93 -9.97
CA PRO A 59 6.58 14.88 -11.02
C PRO A 59 5.98 14.37 -12.34
N GLY A 60 6.30 15.02 -13.45
CA GLY A 60 5.97 14.50 -14.79
C GLY A 60 6.74 13.21 -15.08
N LEU A 61 6.29 12.44 -16.07
CA LEU A 61 7.00 11.24 -16.53
C LEU A 61 8.45 11.59 -16.88
N TYR A 62 9.37 10.69 -16.52
CA TYR A 62 10.83 10.87 -16.59
C TYR A 62 11.41 11.91 -15.62
N GLY A 63 10.58 12.59 -14.84
CA GLY A 63 11.01 13.64 -13.90
C GLY A 63 11.88 13.12 -12.75
N THR A 64 11.84 11.82 -12.47
CA THR A 64 12.63 11.17 -11.40
C THR A 64 13.75 10.28 -11.95
N GLU A 65 14.08 10.38 -13.25
CA GLU A 65 15.25 9.71 -13.79
C GLU A 65 16.52 10.15 -13.06
N GLY A 66 17.44 9.20 -12.82
CA GLY A 66 18.67 9.46 -12.09
C GLY A 66 18.56 9.46 -10.55
N GLN A 67 17.36 9.35 -9.98
CA GLN A 67 17.18 9.25 -8.51
C GLN A 67 17.57 7.87 -7.92
N GLY A 68 18.11 6.95 -8.74
CA GLY A 68 18.50 5.60 -8.35
C GLY A 68 17.40 4.57 -8.67
N SER A 69 17.82 3.37 -9.07
CA SER A 69 16.92 2.27 -9.50
C SER A 69 16.38 1.41 -8.36
N GLY A 70 16.83 1.65 -7.12
CA GLY A 70 16.34 0.94 -5.94
C GLY A 70 15.08 1.58 -5.35
N LEU A 71 14.32 0.79 -4.58
CA LEU A 71 13.13 1.25 -3.84
C LEU A 71 13.34 2.52 -2.99
N GLY A 72 14.58 2.77 -2.53
CA GLY A 72 14.91 3.94 -1.70
C GLY A 72 15.34 5.20 -2.46
N GLY A 73 15.35 5.18 -3.80
CA GLY A 73 15.81 6.30 -4.61
C GLY A 73 14.72 7.30 -5.01
N LYS A 74 13.52 6.80 -5.32
CA LYS A 74 12.43 7.60 -5.88
C LYS A 74 11.44 8.04 -4.81
N GLN A 75 10.97 9.27 -4.91
CA GLN A 75 9.88 9.77 -4.07
C GLN A 75 8.54 9.26 -4.59
N PHE A 76 7.72 8.71 -3.69
CA PHE A 76 6.33 8.36 -4.00
C PHE A 76 5.40 9.52 -3.63
N VAL A 77 4.43 9.78 -4.50
CA VAL A 77 3.47 10.88 -4.40
C VAL A 77 2.03 10.41 -4.19
N ALA A 78 1.72 9.16 -4.52
CA ALA A 78 0.45 8.52 -4.21
C ALA A 78 0.61 7.02 -4.00
N HIS A 79 -0.36 6.41 -3.34
CA HIS A 79 -0.50 4.97 -3.19
C HIS A 79 -1.92 4.57 -3.55
N TYR A 80 -2.04 3.62 -4.47
CA TYR A 80 -3.29 2.96 -4.84
C TYR A 80 -3.24 1.52 -4.36
N SER A 81 -4.28 1.07 -3.68
CA SER A 81 -4.33 -0.26 -3.08
C SER A 81 -5.65 -0.95 -3.34
N GLY A 82 -5.61 -2.29 -3.37
CA GLY A 82 -6.77 -3.14 -3.49
C GLY A 82 -6.45 -4.54 -2.99
N PRO A 83 -7.42 -5.48 -3.00
CA PRO A 83 -7.18 -6.84 -2.56
C PRO A 83 -6.02 -7.51 -3.31
N GLY A 84 -4.88 -7.66 -2.64
CA GLY A 84 -3.68 -8.30 -3.19
C GLY A 84 -2.88 -7.44 -4.17
N TYR A 85 -3.18 -6.15 -4.30
CA TYR A 85 -2.54 -5.24 -5.25
C TYR A 85 -2.18 -3.92 -4.56
N ASP A 86 -0.93 -3.50 -4.73
CA ASP A 86 -0.45 -2.18 -4.32
C ASP A 86 0.30 -1.51 -5.47
N TYR A 87 0.10 -0.21 -5.65
CA TYR A 87 0.78 0.60 -6.64
C TYR A 87 1.16 1.96 -6.07
N TRP A 88 2.45 2.21 -5.90
CA TRP A 88 2.98 3.49 -5.44
C TRP A 88 3.44 4.33 -6.62
N VAL A 89 2.82 5.49 -6.83
CA VAL A 89 3.12 6.40 -7.94
C VAL A 89 4.31 7.29 -7.59
N CYS A 90 5.23 7.45 -8.53
CA CYS A 90 6.33 8.43 -8.47
C CYS A 90 6.08 9.60 -9.42
N GLU A 91 5.53 9.32 -10.60
CA GLU A 91 5.38 10.28 -11.68
C GLU A 91 4.00 10.14 -12.33
N TYR A 92 3.51 11.23 -12.91
CA TYR A 92 2.19 11.31 -13.51
C TYR A 92 2.19 12.29 -14.68
N ASP A 93 1.63 11.86 -15.81
CA ASP A 93 1.29 12.73 -16.92
C ASP A 93 -0.22 13.01 -16.94
N PRO A 94 -0.66 14.25 -16.71
CA PRO A 94 -2.08 14.59 -16.71
C PRO A 94 -2.74 14.54 -18.10
N GLU A 95 -1.98 14.62 -19.20
CA GLU A 95 -2.52 14.59 -20.57
C GLU A 95 -2.92 13.17 -20.97
N THR A 96 -2.03 12.21 -20.73
CA THR A 96 -2.25 10.79 -21.06
C THR A 96 -2.79 9.96 -19.90
N ARG A 97 -2.80 10.53 -18.69
CA ARG A 97 -3.16 9.88 -17.42
C ARG A 97 -2.30 8.66 -17.08
N GLN A 98 -1.14 8.57 -17.71
CA GLN A 98 -0.18 7.54 -17.41
C GLN A 98 0.58 7.90 -16.13
N VAL A 99 0.81 6.90 -15.29
CA VAL A 99 1.70 7.00 -14.13
C VAL A 99 2.89 6.09 -14.32
N PHE A 100 4.01 6.46 -13.69
CA PHE A 100 5.12 5.57 -13.44
C PHE A 100 5.28 5.37 -11.94
N GLY A 101 5.49 4.12 -11.53
CA GLY A 101 5.46 3.75 -10.12
C GLY A 101 5.94 2.33 -9.88
N TYR A 102 5.87 1.93 -8.61
CA TYR A 102 6.19 0.58 -8.16
C TYR A 102 4.91 -0.21 -7.92
N ALA A 103 4.74 -1.33 -8.61
CA ALA A 103 3.63 -2.25 -8.45
C ALA A 103 4.06 -3.45 -7.62
N ARG A 104 3.22 -3.89 -6.69
CA ARG A 104 3.37 -5.15 -5.97
C ARG A 104 2.07 -5.93 -6.00
N ILE A 105 2.13 -7.11 -6.60
CA ILE A 105 0.99 -8.02 -6.73
C ILE A 105 1.26 -9.25 -5.88
N THR A 106 0.31 -9.62 -5.04
CA THR A 106 0.42 -10.80 -4.17
C THR A 106 0.61 -12.06 -5.02
N GLY A 107 1.70 -12.78 -4.77
CA GLY A 107 2.05 -13.99 -5.52
C GLY A 107 2.98 -13.76 -6.72
N HIS A 108 3.31 -12.53 -7.06
CA HIS A 108 4.14 -12.17 -8.21
C HIS A 108 5.50 -11.56 -7.83
N GLY A 109 6.14 -12.09 -6.79
CA GLY A 109 7.49 -11.69 -6.37
C GLY A 109 7.54 -10.42 -5.51
N ASP A 110 8.69 -9.74 -5.53
CA ASP A 110 8.95 -8.60 -4.67
C ASP A 110 8.21 -7.33 -5.13
N GLY A 111 7.89 -7.24 -6.42
CA GLY A 111 7.27 -6.09 -7.09
C GLY A 111 8.20 -5.50 -8.16
N GLU A 112 7.66 -4.68 -9.04
CA GLU A 112 8.36 -4.12 -10.20
C GLU A 112 7.99 -2.66 -10.45
N TYR A 113 8.93 -1.90 -11.02
CA TYR A 113 8.63 -0.58 -11.55
C TYR A 113 8.02 -0.70 -12.94
N GLY A 114 7.00 0.10 -13.22
CA GLY A 114 6.34 0.08 -14.51
C GLY A 114 5.39 1.25 -14.70
N TYR A 115 4.83 1.33 -15.90
CA TYR A 115 3.81 2.31 -16.25
C TYR A 115 2.43 1.71 -16.06
N ALA A 116 1.46 2.54 -15.71
CA ALA A 116 0.05 2.15 -15.66
C ALA A 116 -0.85 3.29 -16.14
N ASP A 117 -2.01 2.96 -16.71
CA ASP A 117 -3.04 3.94 -17.07
C ASP A 117 -3.99 4.12 -15.87
N LEU A 118 -4.08 5.34 -15.33
CA LEU A 118 -4.97 5.59 -14.20
C LEU A 118 -6.45 5.44 -14.57
N ASN A 119 -6.86 5.58 -15.84
CA ASN A 119 -8.24 5.26 -16.22
C ASN A 119 -8.52 3.76 -16.10
N GLU A 120 -7.56 2.92 -16.50
CA GLU A 120 -7.68 1.47 -16.35
C GLU A 120 -7.74 1.11 -14.87
N LEU A 121 -6.83 1.63 -14.04
CA LEU A 121 -6.87 1.43 -12.59
C LEU A 121 -8.17 1.95 -11.96
N GLU A 122 -8.66 3.12 -12.37
CA GLU A 122 -9.91 3.71 -11.88
C GLU A 122 -11.10 2.78 -12.14
N SER A 123 -11.13 2.20 -13.34
CA SER A 123 -12.21 1.34 -13.84
C SER A 123 -12.10 -0.12 -13.36
N THR A 124 -10.93 -0.50 -12.83
CA THR A 124 -10.66 -1.87 -12.42
C THR A 124 -11.56 -2.25 -11.25
N LYS A 125 -12.29 -3.34 -11.47
CA LYS A 125 -13.18 -3.99 -10.54
C LYS A 125 -12.50 -5.27 -10.08
N ILE A 126 -12.20 -5.36 -8.79
CA ILE A 126 -11.57 -6.54 -8.21
C ILE A 126 -12.69 -7.41 -7.66
N ASP A 127 -12.89 -8.56 -8.27
CA ASP A 127 -13.87 -9.53 -7.81
C ASP A 127 -13.33 -10.27 -6.60
N VAL A 128 -13.80 -9.89 -5.40
CA VAL A 128 -13.39 -10.53 -4.16
C VAL A 128 -14.20 -11.80 -3.95
N PHE A 129 -13.52 -12.93 -3.98
CA PHE A 129 -14.11 -14.21 -3.59
C PHE A 129 -14.39 -14.21 -2.09
N ASN A 130 -15.63 -14.53 -1.69
CA ASN A 130 -16.00 -14.70 -0.29
C ASN A 130 -15.94 -16.19 0.11
N PRO A 131 -14.85 -16.65 0.77
CA PRO A 131 -14.70 -18.05 1.14
C PRO A 131 -15.67 -18.52 2.22
N ALA A 132 -16.41 -17.64 2.89
CA ALA A 132 -17.34 -17.99 3.97
C ALA A 132 -18.72 -18.48 3.48
N SER A 133 -19.02 -18.42 2.17
CA SER A 133 -20.30 -18.90 1.63
C SER A 133 -20.26 -20.40 1.32
N THR A 134 -20.93 -21.22 2.13
CA THR A 134 -21.00 -22.69 1.99
C THR A 134 -22.12 -23.20 1.05
N GLY A 135 -22.83 -22.32 0.34
CA GLY A 135 -23.89 -22.69 -0.61
C GLY A 135 -23.48 -22.61 -2.10
N PRO A 136 -24.27 -23.21 -3.03
CA PRO A 136 -24.07 -23.11 -4.49
C PRO A 136 -24.22 -21.69 -5.05
N SER A 137 -24.58 -20.71 -4.21
CA SER A 137 -24.59 -19.27 -4.45
C SER A 137 -23.31 -18.57 -3.98
N ASN A 138 -22.17 -19.26 -3.92
CA ASN A 138 -20.85 -18.78 -3.51
C ASN A 138 -20.21 -17.71 -4.44
N TRP A 139 -21.00 -17.12 -5.32
CA TRP A 139 -20.60 -16.10 -6.30
C TRP A 139 -21.22 -14.74 -5.99
N THR A 140 -21.42 -14.38 -4.72
CA THR A 140 -21.55 -12.96 -4.38
C THR A 140 -20.17 -12.33 -4.53
N VAL A 141 -19.82 -12.07 -5.79
CA VAL A 141 -18.69 -11.25 -6.19
C VAL A 141 -18.93 -9.87 -5.57
N LYS A 142 -18.27 -9.59 -4.45
CA LYS A 142 -18.16 -8.21 -3.97
C LYS A 142 -17.08 -7.58 -4.82
N THR A 143 -17.49 -6.72 -5.73
CA THR A 143 -16.57 -5.89 -6.49
C THR A 143 -15.93 -4.88 -5.52
N ALA A 144 -14.64 -5.06 -5.22
CA ALA A 144 -13.83 -4.04 -4.59
C ALA A 144 -13.28 -3.09 -5.66
N ALA A 145 -13.22 -1.80 -5.35
CA ALA A 145 -12.55 -0.82 -6.19
C ALA A 145 -11.10 -0.66 -5.72
N ILE A 146 -10.18 -0.36 -6.64
CA ILE A 146 -8.84 0.13 -6.27
C ILE A 146 -9.03 1.45 -5.55
N ASN A 147 -8.61 1.52 -4.29
CA ASN A 147 -8.69 2.70 -3.45
C ASN A 147 -7.41 3.52 -3.52
N ARG A 148 -7.49 4.82 -3.21
CA ARG A 148 -6.31 5.68 -3.09
C ARG A 148 -6.13 6.04 -1.63
N ASP A 149 -4.95 5.82 -1.10
CA ASP A 149 -4.65 6.17 0.28
C ASP A 149 -4.58 7.70 0.43
N THR A 150 -5.54 8.27 1.15
CA THR A 150 -5.62 9.71 1.43
C THR A 150 -4.66 10.14 2.53
N ASP A 151 -4.28 9.23 3.43
CA ASP A 151 -3.37 9.52 4.53
C ASP A 151 -1.92 9.63 4.02
N PHE A 152 -1.64 9.08 2.83
CA PHE A 152 -0.35 9.14 2.17
C PHE A 152 0.13 10.58 1.85
N GLU A 153 -0.81 11.49 1.54
CA GLU A 153 -0.49 12.86 1.15
C GLU A 153 0.20 13.65 2.27
N GLY A 154 -0.19 13.40 3.52
CA GLY A 154 0.32 14.10 4.71
C GLY A 154 1.66 13.56 5.24
N LEU A 155 2.13 12.42 4.74
CA LEU A 155 3.34 11.79 5.24
C LEU A 155 4.61 12.48 4.70
N PRO A 156 5.62 12.75 5.56
CA PRO A 156 6.98 13.08 5.12
C PRO A 156 7.55 12.00 4.17
N ALA A 157 8.47 12.40 3.28
CA ALA A 157 9.02 11.50 2.26
C ALA A 157 9.62 10.22 2.85
N GLU A 158 10.30 10.34 4.00
CA GLU A 158 10.88 9.21 4.73
C GLU A 158 9.83 8.24 5.32
N GLN A 159 8.61 8.71 5.60
CA GLN A 159 7.52 7.88 6.13
C GLN A 159 6.71 7.20 5.02
N ARG A 160 6.64 7.82 3.83
CA ARG A 160 6.04 7.20 2.64
C ARG A 160 6.76 5.91 2.24
N TYR A 161 8.08 5.85 2.43
CA TYR A 161 8.87 4.63 2.23
C TYR A 161 8.45 3.49 3.18
N ALA A 162 8.21 3.79 4.45
CA ALA A 162 7.78 2.79 5.43
C ALA A 162 6.36 2.25 5.15
N HIS A 163 5.52 3.03 4.47
CA HIS A 163 4.16 2.62 4.08
C HIS A 163 4.13 1.46 3.07
N GLN A 164 5.25 1.17 2.39
CA GLN A 164 5.39 0.05 1.45
C GLN A 164 5.20 -1.34 2.08
N HIS A 165 5.31 -1.44 3.41
CA HIS A 165 5.41 -2.72 4.11
C HIS A 165 4.22 -3.00 5.05
N LEU A 166 3.21 -2.14 5.08
CA LEU A 166 2.31 -2.05 6.23
C LEU A 166 0.80 -2.01 5.89
N ASP A 167 0.28 -2.76 4.91
CA ASP A 167 -1.20 -2.92 4.86
C ASP A 167 -1.78 -4.15 4.14
N LYS A 168 -1.10 -5.29 4.17
CA LYS A 168 -1.54 -6.48 3.41
C LYS A 168 -2.81 -7.18 3.95
N TYR A 169 -3.23 -6.94 5.19
CA TYR A 169 -4.26 -7.78 5.86
C TYR A 169 -5.42 -7.01 6.51
N ARG A 170 -5.48 -5.68 6.45
CA ARG A 170 -6.55 -4.91 7.11
C ARG A 170 -7.77 -4.63 6.23
N GLY A 171 -7.57 -4.39 4.93
CA GLY A 171 -8.66 -3.99 4.02
C GLY A 171 -9.69 -5.11 3.76
N GLN A 172 -9.23 -6.34 3.53
CA GLN A 172 -10.09 -7.40 2.96
C GLN A 172 -11.32 -7.78 3.82
N VAL A 173 -11.24 -7.64 5.15
CA VAL A 173 -12.33 -8.00 6.07
C VAL A 173 -13.19 -6.79 6.42
N LEU A 174 -12.59 -5.61 6.59
CA LEU A 174 -13.33 -4.37 6.91
C LEU A 174 -14.14 -3.85 5.71
N ASP A 175 -13.72 -4.15 4.48
CA ASP A 175 -14.48 -3.84 3.26
C ASP A 175 -15.79 -4.64 3.14
N GLN A 176 -16.05 -5.59 4.05
CA GLN A 176 -17.32 -6.29 4.13
C GLN A 176 -18.37 -5.54 4.96
N LEU A 177 -17.94 -4.59 5.81
CA LEU A 177 -18.81 -3.75 6.62
C LEU A 177 -19.41 -2.62 5.78
N ASP A 178 -20.53 -2.07 6.22
CA ASP A 178 -20.98 -0.80 5.68
C ASP A 178 -20.03 0.33 6.10
N ARG A 179 -20.20 1.51 5.50
CA ARG A 179 -19.31 2.64 5.72
C ARG A 179 -19.31 3.08 7.19
N GLU A 180 -20.49 3.22 7.78
CA GLU A 180 -20.63 3.74 9.14
C GLU A 180 -19.97 2.78 10.14
N ASP A 181 -20.20 1.49 9.98
CA ASP A 181 -19.59 0.43 10.79
C ASP A 181 -18.07 0.37 10.62
N ARG A 182 -17.59 0.48 9.38
CA ARG A 182 -16.16 0.51 9.08
C ARG A 182 -15.47 1.73 9.70
N ASP A 183 -16.09 2.90 9.64
CA ASP A 183 -15.54 4.12 10.25
C ASP A 183 -15.45 3.99 11.78
N VAL A 184 -16.44 3.35 12.42
CA VAL A 184 -16.40 3.04 13.86
C VAL A 184 -15.27 2.07 14.20
N VAL A 185 -15.08 1.01 13.42
CA VAL A 185 -13.98 0.06 13.62
C VAL A 185 -12.61 0.72 13.41
N ASN A 186 -12.45 1.49 12.33
CA ASN A 186 -11.23 2.22 12.02
C ASN A 186 -10.88 3.25 13.10
N GLY A 187 -11.87 4.00 13.61
CA GLY A 187 -11.69 4.91 14.74
C GLY A 187 -11.15 4.19 15.98
N LYS A 188 -11.73 3.02 16.30
CA LYS A 188 -11.28 2.22 17.44
C LYS A 188 -9.88 1.61 17.24
N VAL A 189 -9.53 1.24 16.02
CA VAL A 189 -8.18 0.81 15.64
C VAL A 189 -7.16 1.95 15.80
N ALA A 190 -7.52 3.17 15.41
CA ALA A 190 -6.67 4.34 15.59
C ALA A 190 -6.43 4.64 17.09
N GLU A 191 -7.48 4.55 17.92
CA GLU A 191 -7.36 4.65 19.38
C GLU A 191 -6.39 3.59 19.94
N LEU A 192 -6.47 2.36 19.45
CA LEU A 192 -5.57 1.27 19.87
C LEU A 192 -4.11 1.61 19.56
N ARG A 193 -3.82 2.06 18.33
CA ARG A 193 -2.46 2.47 17.91
C ARG A 193 -1.93 3.63 18.76
N ALA A 194 -2.79 4.58 19.10
CA ALA A 194 -2.43 5.68 19.97
C ALA A 194 -2.09 5.19 21.40
N ALA A 195 -2.88 4.25 21.94
CA ALA A 195 -2.61 3.64 23.24
C ALA A 195 -1.31 2.82 23.24
N GLU A 196 -1.03 2.07 22.17
CA GLU A 196 0.23 1.33 22.01
C GLU A 196 1.44 2.27 21.96
N THR A 197 1.33 3.38 21.24
CA THR A 197 2.38 4.41 21.18
C THR A 197 2.64 5.01 22.57
N ARG A 198 1.59 5.36 23.32
CA ARG A 198 1.70 5.86 24.70
C ARG A 198 2.35 4.82 25.62
N TYR A 199 1.94 3.56 25.54
CA TYR A 199 2.53 2.48 26.31
C TYR A 199 4.03 2.35 26.03
N LYS A 200 4.43 2.26 24.76
CA LYS A 200 5.84 2.16 24.33
C LYS A 200 6.69 3.32 24.89
N ALA A 201 6.17 4.54 24.88
CA ALA A 201 6.87 5.71 25.44
C ALA A 201 7.10 5.62 26.97
N THR A 202 6.29 4.82 27.69
CA THR A 202 6.39 4.68 29.16
C THR A 202 7.19 3.47 29.64
N VAL A 203 7.70 2.61 28.74
CA VAL A 203 8.37 1.34 29.11
C VAL A 203 9.58 1.57 30.03
N GLY A 204 10.34 2.65 29.82
CA GLY A 204 11.47 3.06 30.67
C GLY A 204 11.12 4.08 31.77
N GLY A 205 9.84 4.44 31.91
CA GLY A 205 9.39 5.49 32.82
C GLY A 205 9.01 4.99 34.23
N PRO A 206 8.52 5.89 35.10
CA PRO A 206 8.03 5.54 36.43
C PRO A 206 6.92 4.49 36.38
N ARG A 207 6.93 3.54 37.33
CA ARG A 207 5.98 2.42 37.39
C ARG A 207 4.51 2.85 37.28
N GLY A 208 4.14 3.97 37.91
CA GLY A 208 2.76 4.48 37.88
C GLY A 208 2.27 4.82 36.47
N HIS A 209 3.10 5.52 35.68
CA HIS A 209 2.77 5.85 34.28
C HIS A 209 2.63 4.60 33.42
N ARG A 210 3.54 3.63 33.59
CA ARG A 210 3.49 2.36 32.85
C ARG A 210 2.24 1.56 33.17
N VAL A 211 1.81 1.51 34.44
CA VAL A 211 0.59 0.79 34.81
C VAL A 211 -0.64 1.46 34.17
N SER A 212 -0.71 2.79 34.18
CA SER A 212 -1.82 3.53 33.57
C SER A 212 -1.95 3.25 32.07
N THR A 213 -0.84 3.28 31.32
CA THR A 213 -0.86 3.04 29.86
C THR A 213 -1.14 1.59 29.50
N VAL A 214 -0.74 0.62 30.33
CA VAL A 214 -1.14 -0.80 30.16
C VAL A 214 -2.65 -0.98 30.35
N VAL A 215 -3.24 -0.33 31.36
CA VAL A 215 -4.69 -0.40 31.58
C VAL A 215 -5.46 0.18 30.39
N GLU A 216 -5.03 1.35 29.91
CA GLU A 216 -5.59 1.99 28.72
C GLU A 216 -5.49 1.07 27.49
N LEU A 217 -4.30 0.53 27.20
CA LEU A 217 -4.09 -0.39 26.07
C LEU A 217 -5.01 -1.61 26.14
N ASN A 218 -5.13 -2.24 27.31
CA ASN A 218 -5.97 -3.42 27.48
C ASN A 218 -7.46 -3.11 27.37
N GLU A 219 -7.89 -1.93 27.82
CA GLU A 219 -9.26 -1.47 27.65
C GLU A 219 -9.60 -1.27 26.16
N THR A 220 -8.74 -0.57 25.41
CA THR A 220 -8.97 -0.37 23.97
C THR A 220 -8.97 -1.68 23.19
N ARG A 221 -8.08 -2.63 23.54
CA ARG A 221 -8.10 -3.99 22.95
C ARG A 221 -9.42 -4.70 23.20
N ARG A 222 -9.95 -4.66 24.42
CA ARG A 222 -11.22 -5.29 24.77
C ARG A 222 -12.39 -4.66 24.00
N GLN A 223 -12.41 -3.34 23.91
CA GLN A 223 -13.43 -2.62 23.14
C GLN A 223 -13.39 -2.98 21.66
N LEU A 224 -12.19 -3.05 21.06
CA LEU A 224 -12.04 -3.44 19.67
C LEU A 224 -12.44 -4.90 19.43
N SER A 225 -12.08 -5.82 20.32
CA SER A 225 -12.54 -7.21 20.24
C SER A 225 -14.06 -7.33 20.33
N ALA A 226 -14.71 -6.58 21.23
CA ALA A 226 -16.16 -6.59 21.36
C ALA A 226 -16.85 -6.02 20.12
N LEU A 227 -16.31 -4.92 19.57
CA LEU A 227 -16.79 -4.32 18.34
C LEU A 227 -16.61 -5.25 17.13
N ALA A 228 -15.45 -5.90 17.02
CA ALA A 228 -15.21 -6.92 15.99
C ALA A 228 -16.24 -8.05 16.08
N ALA A 229 -16.48 -8.57 17.29
CA ALA A 229 -17.47 -9.63 17.51
C ALA A 229 -18.90 -9.20 17.15
N GLN A 230 -19.28 -7.95 17.42
CA GLN A 230 -20.59 -7.39 17.01
C GLN A 230 -20.80 -7.49 15.50
N TYR A 231 -19.73 -7.35 14.72
CA TYR A 231 -19.77 -7.45 13.26
C TYR A 231 -19.41 -8.84 12.70
N GLY A 232 -19.34 -9.87 13.55
CA GLY A 232 -18.96 -11.22 13.11
C GLY A 232 -17.50 -11.33 12.67
N LEU A 233 -16.63 -10.45 13.17
CA LEU A 233 -15.19 -10.45 12.91
C LEU A 233 -14.42 -10.99 14.10
N GLY A 234 -13.38 -11.79 13.83
CA GLY A 234 -12.33 -12.10 14.79
C GLY A 234 -11.24 -11.03 14.76
N PHE A 235 -10.85 -10.51 15.91
CA PHE A 235 -9.73 -9.58 16.05
C PHE A 235 -8.60 -10.26 16.83
N ASP A 236 -7.42 -10.38 16.22
CA ASP A 236 -6.23 -10.91 16.87
C ASP A 236 -5.31 -9.77 17.33
N PRO A 237 -5.33 -9.40 18.64
CA PRO A 237 -4.46 -8.36 19.17
C PRO A 237 -2.98 -8.76 19.22
N ALA A 238 -2.65 -10.05 19.08
CA ALA A 238 -1.27 -10.54 19.08
C ALA A 238 -0.68 -10.58 17.65
N GLY A 239 -1.50 -10.88 16.65
CA GLY A 239 -1.15 -10.88 15.22
C GLY A 239 -1.23 -9.50 14.57
N GLU A 240 -0.56 -8.50 15.15
CA GLU A 240 -0.48 -7.13 14.59
C GLU A 240 -1.84 -6.39 14.46
N GLY A 241 -2.88 -6.89 15.14
CA GLY A 241 -4.23 -6.32 15.04
C GLY A 241 -4.92 -6.67 13.72
N ALA A 242 -4.68 -7.87 13.21
CA ALA A 242 -5.38 -8.40 12.05
C ALA A 242 -6.85 -8.72 12.36
N PHE A 243 -7.71 -8.54 11.36
CA PHE A 243 -9.10 -9.00 11.39
C PHE A 243 -9.24 -10.28 10.58
N THR A 244 -10.09 -11.17 11.05
CA THR A 244 -10.50 -12.40 10.39
C THR A 244 -12.02 -12.47 10.39
N VAL A 245 -12.62 -13.24 9.48
CA VAL A 245 -14.05 -13.56 9.61
C VAL A 245 -14.19 -14.57 10.74
N ALA A 246 -15.07 -14.31 11.71
CA ALA A 246 -15.31 -15.27 12.79
C ALA A 246 -15.81 -16.58 12.17
N ALA A 247 -15.17 -17.70 12.52
CA ALA A 247 -15.65 -19.01 12.11
C ALA A 247 -17.10 -19.17 12.61
N VAL A 248 -18.05 -19.36 11.69
CA VAL A 248 -19.42 -19.68 12.08
C VAL A 248 -19.36 -20.99 12.86
N PRO A 249 -19.82 -21.04 14.12
CA PRO A 249 -19.85 -22.29 14.87
C PRO A 249 -20.68 -23.29 14.06
N THR A 250 -20.07 -24.40 13.66
CA THR A 250 -20.79 -25.51 13.06
C THR A 250 -21.72 -26.06 14.13
N GLU A 251 -23.03 -25.93 13.92
CA GLU A 251 -24.03 -26.61 14.75
C GLU A 251 -23.83 -28.12 14.59
N ASP A 252 -23.42 -28.80 15.67
CA ASP A 252 -23.32 -30.26 15.79
C ASP A 252 -24.70 -30.92 15.96
#